data_AF-A0A7Y4MHH1-F1
#
_entry.id   AF-A0A7Y4MHH1-F1
#
_cell.length_a   1.000
_cell.length_b   1.000
_cell.length_c   1.000
_cell.angle_alpha   90.00
_cell.angle_beta   90.00
_cell.angle_gamma   90.00
#
_symmetry.space_group_name_H-M   'P 1'
#
loop_
_entity.id
_entity.type
_entity.pdbx_description
1 polymer ?
#
loop_
_entity_poly.entity_id
_entity_poly.type
_entity_poly.pdbx_seq_one_letter_code
_entity_poly.pdbx_strand_id
1 'polypeptide(L)'
;MSDVFWDAQEPVEDPDESELRYRRPWWVTVVALIDLLLLLAIVPVGIFALIPFFFLIYLYLAQLIIWVAPLLIVMNVVVFWWSFKRKQAATTALAAVGLAFVVVSFVVVSLWQSPIVIFGITL
;
A
#
# COMPACT_ATOMS: atom_id res chain seq x y z
N MET A 1 34.31 -9.56 43.70
CA MET A 1 34.58 -8.84 42.44
C MET A 1 33.57 -9.38 41.45
N SER A 2 32.55 -8.58 41.15
CA SER A 2 31.37 -9.00 40.38
C SER A 2 31.66 -8.91 38.88
N ASP A 3 31.85 -10.07 38.25
CA ASP A 3 31.94 -10.25 36.81
C ASP A 3 30.54 -10.18 36.18
N VAL A 4 29.94 -8.99 36.21
CA VAL A 4 28.62 -8.78 35.61
C VAL A 4 28.58 -7.40 34.93
N PHE A 5 28.06 -7.39 33.70
CA PHE A 5 27.37 -6.29 33.00
C PHE A 5 27.95 -5.69 31.71
N TRP A 6 28.97 -6.26 31.08
CA TRP A 6 29.35 -5.81 29.73
C TRP A 6 29.73 -6.96 28.81
N ASP A 7 28.76 -7.83 28.51
CA ASP A 7 28.75 -8.43 27.19
C ASP A 7 28.63 -7.26 26.21
N ALA A 8 29.69 -7.00 25.47
CA ALA A 8 29.67 -6.03 24.39
C ALA A 8 28.48 -6.40 23.51
N GLN A 9 27.44 -5.55 23.52
CA GLN A 9 26.37 -5.67 22.55
C GLN A 9 27.07 -5.69 21.20
N GLU A 10 27.02 -6.85 20.53
CA GLU A 10 27.42 -6.97 19.14
C GLU A 10 26.82 -5.78 18.42
N PRO A 11 27.61 -5.01 17.66
CA PRO A 11 27.06 -3.89 16.92
C PRO A 11 25.93 -4.47 16.09
N VAL A 12 24.71 -4.01 16.38
CA VAL A 12 23.52 -4.29 15.61
C VAL A 12 23.93 -4.11 14.16
N GLU A 13 23.98 -5.23 13.40
CA GLU A 13 24.28 -5.23 11.98
C GLU A 13 23.52 -4.06 11.35
N ASP A 14 24.27 -3.16 10.72
CA ASP A 14 23.83 -1.87 10.19
C ASP A 14 22.37 -1.88 9.72
N PRO A 15 21.48 -1.07 10.32
CA PRO A 15 20.10 -0.96 9.84
C PRO A 15 20.00 -0.37 8.42
N ASP A 16 21.08 0.21 7.90
CA ASP A 16 21.07 1.06 6.70
C ASP A 16 21.74 0.43 5.46
N GLU A 17 22.38 -0.75 5.56
CA GLU A 17 23.18 -1.28 4.43
C GLU A 17 22.37 -1.96 3.30
N SER A 18 21.07 -2.21 3.46
CA SER A 18 20.33 -3.07 2.49
C SER A 18 19.43 -2.36 1.47
N GLU A 19 19.11 -1.07 1.64
CA GLU A 19 18.20 -0.39 0.70
C GLU A 19 18.90 0.16 -0.56
N LEU A 20 20.16 0.60 -0.44
CA LEU A 20 20.88 1.32 -1.50
C LEU A 20 21.68 0.44 -2.46
N ARG A 21 21.95 -0.83 -2.10
CA ARG A 21 22.85 -1.69 -2.88
C ARG A 21 22.17 -2.36 -4.09
N TYR A 22 20.83 -2.39 -4.12
CA TYR A 22 20.10 -3.07 -5.18
C TYR A 22 19.55 -2.07 -6.21
N ARG A 23 19.90 -2.27 -7.48
CA ARG A 23 19.31 -1.52 -8.60
C ARG A 23 17.79 -1.79 -8.63
N ARG A 24 17.00 -0.82 -8.15
CA ARG A 24 15.54 -0.89 -8.17
C ARG A 24 15.07 -0.94 -9.64
N PRO A 25 14.28 -1.96 -10.04
CA PRO A 25 13.64 -1.97 -11.34
C PRO A 25 12.72 -0.76 -11.48
N TRP A 26 12.67 -0.16 -12.66
CA TRP A 26 11.85 1.03 -12.92
C TRP A 26 10.36 0.79 -12.61
N TRP A 27 9.86 -0.43 -12.82
CA TRP A 27 8.45 -0.78 -12.56
C TRP A 27 8.09 -0.71 -11.07
N VAL A 28 9.02 -1.04 -10.15
CA VAL A 28 8.78 -0.92 -8.70
C VAL A 28 8.57 0.54 -8.32
N THR A 29 9.37 1.43 -8.88
CA THR A 29 9.23 2.88 -8.66
C THR A 29 7.91 3.41 -9.21
N VAL A 30 7.46 2.93 -10.37
CA VAL A 30 6.16 3.31 -10.94
C VAL A 30 5.01 2.86 -10.06
N VAL A 31 5.03 1.61 -9.56
CA VAL A 31 3.98 1.11 -8.65
C VAL A 31 3.97 1.94 -7.36
N ALA A 32 5.14 2.15 -6.75
CA ALA A 32 5.26 2.97 -5.54
C ALA A 32 4.74 4.40 -5.76
N LEU A 33 4.99 5.00 -6.92
CA LEU A 33 4.46 6.31 -7.26
C LEU A 33 2.93 6.29 -7.36
N ILE A 34 2.35 5.26 -7.98
CA ILE A 34 0.89 5.08 -8.05
C ILE A 34 0.31 4.95 -6.64
N ASP A 35 0.88 4.10 -5.79
CA ASP A 35 0.40 3.90 -4.42
C ASP A 35 0.50 5.19 -3.59
N LEU A 36 1.54 6.00 -3.81
CA LEU A 36 1.70 7.30 -3.14
C LEU A 36 0.66 8.32 -3.63
N LEU A 37 0.34 8.33 -4.92
CA LEU A 37 -0.75 9.15 -5.47
C LEU A 37 -2.11 8.70 -4.92
N LEU A 38 -2.34 7.39 -4.82
CA LEU A 38 -3.55 6.84 -4.20
C LEU A 38 -3.65 7.25 -2.73
N LEU A 39 -2.56 7.13 -1.98
CA LEU A 39 -2.51 7.57 -0.59
C LEU A 39 -2.85 9.07 -0.46
N LEU A 40 -2.25 9.91 -1.31
CA LEU A 40 -2.52 11.36 -1.30
C LEU A 40 -3.96 11.70 -1.70
N ALA A 41 -4.59 10.91 -2.58
CA ALA A 41 -5.97 11.13 -2.99
C ALA A 41 -6.99 10.61 -1.96
N ILE A 42 -6.78 9.40 -1.46
CA ILE A 42 -7.74 8.67 -0.63
C ILE A 42 -7.74 9.18 0.80
N VAL A 43 -6.56 9.43 1.39
CA VAL A 43 -6.47 9.77 2.82
C VAL A 43 -7.17 11.09 3.16
N PRO A 44 -6.94 12.21 2.45
CA PRO A 44 -7.65 13.46 2.75
C PRO A 44 -9.16 13.32 2.59
N VAL A 45 -9.61 12.67 1.51
CA VAL A 45 -11.05 12.46 1.25
C VAL A 45 -11.66 11.54 2.32
N GLY A 46 -10.94 10.50 2.73
CA GLY A 46 -11.34 9.61 3.81
C GLY A 46 -11.49 10.30 5.16
N ILE A 47 -10.60 11.26 5.49
CA ILE A 47 -10.72 12.08 6.70
C ILE A 47 -12.00 12.92 6.67
N PHE A 48 -12.36 13.48 5.51
CA PHE A 48 -13.58 14.28 5.34
C PHE A 48 -14.84 13.45 5.07
N ALA A 49 -14.75 12.12 5.01
CA ALA A 49 -15.85 11.24 4.61
C ALA A 49 -17.09 11.29 5.53
N LEU A 50 -16.97 11.84 6.75
CA LEU A 50 -18.12 12.11 7.63
C LEU A 50 -19.05 13.18 7.06
N ILE A 51 -18.55 14.04 6.16
CA ILE A 51 -19.34 15.05 5.48
C ILE A 51 -19.95 14.42 4.21
N PRO A 52 -21.28 14.43 4.03
CA PRO A 52 -21.94 13.72 2.93
C PRO A 52 -21.40 14.03 1.54
N PHE A 53 -21.05 15.28 1.27
CA PHE A 53 -20.47 15.69 -0.02
C PHE A 53 -19.14 14.99 -0.30
N PHE A 54 -18.23 14.94 0.67
CA PHE A 54 -16.95 14.27 0.54
C PHE A 54 -17.10 12.75 0.51
N PHE A 55 -18.12 12.21 1.19
CA PHE A 55 -18.44 10.78 1.11
C PHE A 55 -18.80 10.34 -0.31
N LEU A 56 -19.53 11.15 -1.08
CA LEU A 56 -19.83 10.84 -2.48
C LEU A 56 -18.56 10.84 -3.36
N ILE A 57 -17.64 11.77 -3.11
CA ILE A 57 -16.32 11.78 -3.79
C ILE A 57 -15.53 10.53 -3.43
N TYR A 58 -15.56 10.13 -2.15
CA TYR A 58 -14.92 8.92 -1.66
C TYR A 58 -15.48 7.66 -2.33
N LEU A 59 -16.81 7.55 -2.45
CA LEU A 59 -17.47 6.46 -3.16
C LEU A 59 -17.04 6.40 -4.63
N TYR A 60 -16.98 7.55 -5.30
CA TYR A 60 -16.50 7.61 -6.68
C TYR A 60 -15.05 7.13 -6.82
N LEU A 61 -14.16 7.58 -5.93
CA LEU A 61 -12.78 7.08 -5.88
C LEU A 61 -12.71 5.58 -5.62
N ALA A 62 -13.49 5.07 -4.67
CA ALA A 62 -13.56 3.64 -4.37
C ALA A 62 -14.04 2.83 -5.59
N GLN A 63 -15.03 3.33 -6.33
CA GLN A 63 -15.51 2.71 -7.57
C GLN A 63 -14.41 2.66 -8.64
N LEU A 64 -13.65 3.74 -8.81
CA LEU A 64 -12.52 3.78 -9.74
C LEU A 64 -11.43 2.76 -9.34
N ILE A 65 -11.14 2.63 -8.05
CA ILE A 65 -10.15 1.67 -7.55
C ILE A 65 -10.62 0.24 -7.81
N ILE A 66 -11.89 -0.08 -7.55
CA ILE A 66 -12.46 -1.41 -7.86
C ILE A 66 -12.39 -1.70 -9.35
N TRP A 67 -12.65 -0.70 -10.19
CA TRP A 67 -12.59 -0.85 -11.64
C TRP A 67 -11.22 -1.31 -12.13
N VAL A 68 -10.13 -0.82 -11.53
CA VAL A 68 -8.75 -1.25 -11.83
C VAL A 68 -8.18 -2.27 -10.83
N ALA A 69 -8.98 -2.77 -9.90
CA ALA A 69 -8.50 -3.55 -8.77
C ALA A 69 -7.66 -4.78 -9.14
N PRO A 70 -8.01 -5.59 -10.17
CA PRO A 70 -7.19 -6.76 -10.50
C PRO A 70 -5.77 -6.37 -10.91
N LEU A 71 -5.61 -5.25 -11.62
CA LEU A 71 -4.30 -4.73 -11.99
C LEU A 71 -3.53 -4.26 -10.75
N LEU A 72 -4.18 -3.47 -9.88
CA LEU A 72 -3.56 -2.97 -8.65
C LEU A 72 -3.14 -4.11 -7.72
N ILE A 73 -3.96 -5.16 -7.58
CA ILE A 73 -3.65 -6.35 -6.78
C ILE A 73 -2.43 -7.06 -7.34
N VAL A 74 -2.40 -7.36 -8.65
CA VAL A 74 -1.27 -8.05 -9.27
C VAL A 74 0.01 -7.23 -9.11
N MET A 75 -0.03 -5.93 -9.39
CA MET A 75 1.12 -5.04 -9.25
C MET A 75 1.64 -5.02 -7.81
N ASN A 76 0.77 -4.82 -6.83
CA ASN A 76 1.16 -4.73 -5.43
C ASN A 76 1.64 -6.06 -4.86
N VAL A 77 1.03 -7.19 -5.22
CA VAL A 77 1.52 -8.53 -4.81
C VAL A 77 2.91 -8.80 -5.37
N VAL A 78 3.16 -8.44 -6.64
CA VAL A 78 4.47 -8.62 -7.27
C VAL A 78 5.53 -7.73 -6.61
N VAL A 79 5.20 -6.45 -6.34
CA VAL A 79 6.11 -5.54 -5.61
C VAL A 79 6.37 -6.05 -4.20
N PHE A 80 5.32 -6.40 -3.45
CA PHE A 80 5.42 -6.89 -2.09
C PHE A 80 6.32 -8.12 -2.00
N TRP A 81 6.11 -9.11 -2.89
CA TRP A 81 6.95 -10.31 -2.93
C TRP A 81 8.41 -9.97 -3.25
N TRP A 82 8.63 -9.07 -4.21
CA TRP A 82 9.96 -8.65 -4.62
C TRP A 82 10.68 -7.86 -3.51
N SER A 83 9.99 -6.95 -2.83
CA SER A 83 10.56 -6.10 -1.77
C SER A 83 10.79 -6.88 -0.49
N PHE A 84 9.88 -7.80 -0.16
CA PHE A 84 10.00 -8.69 0.99
C PHE A 84 11.25 -9.57 0.89
N LYS A 85 11.49 -10.18 -0.28
CA LYS A 85 12.72 -10.96 -0.52
C LYS A 85 14.00 -10.15 -0.40
N ARG A 86 13.93 -8.83 -0.54
CA ARG A 86 15.08 -7.91 -0.54
C ARG A 86 15.16 -7.07 0.74
N LYS A 87 14.32 -7.36 1.75
CA LYS A 87 14.26 -6.65 3.03
C LYS A 87 14.03 -5.13 2.89
N GLN A 88 13.40 -4.66 1.82
CA GLN A 88 13.08 -3.24 1.63
C GLN A 88 11.77 -2.90 2.35
N ALA A 89 11.88 -2.49 3.62
CA ALA A 89 10.73 -2.30 4.51
C ALA A 89 9.78 -1.22 4.00
N ALA A 90 10.29 -0.07 3.55
CA ALA A 90 9.46 1.04 3.09
C ALA A 90 8.59 0.66 1.87
N THR A 91 9.20 0.01 0.86
CA THR A 91 8.46 -0.42 -0.34
C THR A 91 7.47 -1.54 -0.06
N THR A 92 7.79 -2.43 0.89
CA THR A 92 6.88 -3.50 1.31
C THR A 92 5.65 -2.93 2.01
N ALA A 93 5.86 -1.96 2.90
CA ALA A 93 4.77 -1.27 3.60
C ALA A 93 3.87 -0.52 2.62
N LEU A 94 4.46 0.20 1.66
CA LEU A 94 3.69 0.94 0.65
C LEU A 94 2.84 0.00 -0.21
N ALA A 95 3.39 -1.15 -0.63
CA ALA A 95 2.63 -2.14 -1.40
C ALA A 95 1.48 -2.77 -0.59
N ALA A 96 1.71 -3.03 0.70
CA ALA A 96 0.64 -3.49 1.60
C ALA A 96 -0.47 -2.45 1.77
N VAL A 97 -0.11 -1.16 1.84
CA VAL A 97 -1.06 -0.05 1.87
C VAL A 97 -1.87 0.03 0.57
N GLY A 98 -1.24 -0.17 -0.59
CA GLY A 98 -1.94 -0.29 -1.88
C GLY A 98 -3.01 -1.39 -1.89
N LEU A 99 -2.67 -2.58 -1.38
CA LEU A 99 -3.65 -3.67 -1.22
C LEU A 99 -4.77 -3.30 -0.23
N ALA A 100 -4.43 -2.65 0.88
CA ALA A 100 -5.41 -2.21 1.86
C ALA A 100 -6.42 -1.24 1.25
N PHE A 101 -5.99 -0.31 0.37
CA PHE A 101 -6.90 0.59 -0.32
C PHE A 101 -7.89 -0.15 -1.23
N VAL A 102 -7.47 -1.20 -1.91
CA VAL A 102 -8.38 -2.04 -2.73
C VAL A 102 -9.42 -2.72 -1.85
N VAL A 103 -8.99 -3.30 -0.73
CA VAL A 103 -9.89 -3.99 0.23
C VAL A 103 -10.89 -3.01 0.83
N VAL A 104 -10.43 -1.86 1.31
CA VAL A 104 -11.31 -0.83 1.89
C VAL A 104 -12.30 -0.32 0.84
N SER A 105 -11.84 -0.06 -0.38
CA SER A 105 -12.72 0.36 -1.48
C SER A 105 -13.82 -0.68 -1.75
N PHE A 106 -13.43 -1.97 -1.81
CA PHE A 106 -14.38 -3.07 -1.97
C PHE A 106 -15.44 -3.10 -0.86
N VAL A 107 -15.03 -2.98 0.40
CA VAL A 107 -15.95 -2.94 1.55
C VAL A 107 -16.90 -1.75 1.46
N VAL A 108 -16.39 -0.57 1.12
CA VAL A 108 -17.16 0.67 1.04
C VAL A 108 -18.24 0.58 -0.05
N VAL A 109 -17.88 0.14 -1.25
CA VAL A 109 -18.82 -0.04 -2.37
C VAL A 109 -19.86 -1.11 -2.05
N SER A 110 -19.44 -2.20 -1.39
CA SER A 110 -20.35 -3.28 -0.98
C SER A 110 -21.36 -2.82 0.07
N LEU A 111 -20.91 -2.06 1.09
CA LEU A 111 -21.78 -1.50 2.13
C LEU A 111 -22.76 -0.47 1.56
N TRP A 112 -22.34 0.28 0.55
CA TRP A 112 -23.21 1.22 -0.17
C TRP A 112 -24.14 0.52 -1.18
N GLN A 113 -24.01 -0.80 -1.37
CA GLN A 113 -24.77 -1.56 -2.37
C GLN A 113 -24.62 -0.99 -3.80
N SER A 114 -23.47 -0.37 -4.08
CA SER A 114 -23.13 0.09 -5.43
C SER A 114 -22.77 -1.11 -6.31
N PRO A 115 -23.12 -1.11 -7.61
CA PRO A 115 -22.73 -2.18 -8.52
C PRO A 115 -21.20 -2.33 -8.55
N ILE A 116 -20.71 -3.55 -8.35
CA ILE A 116 -19.29 -3.84 -8.37
C ILE A 116 -18.87 -4.00 -9.83
N VAL A 117 -18.16 -3.02 -10.37
CA VAL A 117 -17.72 -3.04 -11.77
C VAL A 117 -16.22 -3.22 -11.83
N ILE A 118 -15.77 -4.34 -12.39
CA ILE A 118 -14.34 -4.67 -12.54
C ILE A 118 -14.01 -4.70 -14.04
N PHE A 119 -13.11 -3.83 -14.50
CA PHE A 119 -12.78 -3.67 -15.92
C PHE A 119 -14.00 -3.54 -16.86
N GLY A 120 -15.10 -2.97 -16.37
CA GLY A 120 -16.34 -2.79 -17.13
C GLY A 120 -17.31 -3.97 -17.07
N ILE A 121 -16.97 -5.08 -16.40
CA ILE A 121 -17.87 -6.20 -16.14
C ILE A 121 -18.54 -5.97 -14.78
N THR A 122 -19.87 -5.94 -14.77
CA THR A 122 -20.70 -5.85 -13.56
C THR A 122 -20.82 -7.22 -12.90
N LEU A 123 -20.57 -7.27 -11.58
CA LEU A 123 -20.80 -8.43 -10.71
C LEU A 123 -22.09 -8.29 -9.90
#